data_AF-A0A7R8VYJ6-F1
#
_entry.id   AF-A0A7R8VYJ6-F1
#
_cell.length_a   1.000
_cell.length_b   1.000
_cell.length_c   1.000
_cell.angle_alpha   90.00
_cell.angle_beta   90.00
_cell.angle_gamma   90.00
#
_symmetry.space_group_name_H-M   'P 1'
#
loop_
_entity.id
_entity.type
_entity.pdbx_description
1 polymer ?
#
loop_
_entity_poly.entity_id
_entity_poly.type
_entity_poly.pdbx_seq_one_letter_code
_entity_poly.pdbx_strand_id
1 'polypeptide(L)'
;ALLNFFQHLDNPQEPCDPVRRWLGDLRVLYETECMNTLQSKSVAVDLNKQVTAMAATTTDTIRMLQDRTRLISVEFSKLCRQLDCGLLDHMGPLVQSLAGHITEFVRQHSDRVESGARELEKVCDKLRLSSARSNVCKADIASDVATLGNLFTRLVDSALTHQITMLVNVIEEPGTEMALRAALSSLCDLGTEGPHLIRLVAECEGVNALLAVVLESRSSSIRTAALRSLSTVCCVTDTIRRFEQVGDSGRSDNELCVDCC
;
A
#
# COMPACT_ATOMS: atom_id res chain seq x y z
N ALA A 1 -4.67 -46.57 21.54
CA ALA A 1 -3.27 -47.00 21.69
C ALA A 1 -2.67 -46.65 23.08
N LEU A 2 -3.48 -46.37 24.11
CA LEU A 2 -3.01 -45.98 25.46
C LEU A 2 -3.07 -47.11 26.49
N LEU A 3 -3.16 -48.37 26.06
CA LEU A 3 -3.30 -49.52 26.97
C LEU A 3 -2.08 -50.45 27.02
N ASN A 4 -1.04 -50.22 26.21
CA ASN A 4 0.16 -51.06 26.20
C ASN A 4 1.36 -50.47 26.96
N PHE A 5 1.24 -49.27 27.56
CA PHE A 5 2.38 -48.60 28.20
C PHE A 5 2.69 -49.11 29.62
N PHE A 6 1.79 -49.89 30.24
CA PHE A 6 1.89 -50.30 31.65
C PHE A 6 2.16 -51.80 31.88
N GLN A 7 2.69 -52.52 30.88
CA GLN A 7 2.91 -53.98 30.99
C GLN A 7 4.39 -54.42 31.03
N HIS A 8 5.34 -53.51 31.28
CA HIS A 8 6.78 -53.86 31.27
C HIS A 8 7.53 -53.55 32.57
N LEU A 9 6.82 -53.34 33.68
CA LEU A 9 7.43 -53.24 35.01
C LEU A 9 7.35 -54.59 35.73
N ASP A 10 8.08 -55.59 35.24
CA ASP A 10 8.63 -56.66 36.08
C ASP A 10 9.54 -57.59 35.27
N ASN A 11 10.86 -57.32 35.28
CA ASN A 11 11.89 -58.38 35.22
C ASN A 11 13.26 -57.79 35.66
N PRO A 12 14.00 -58.41 36.58
CA PRO A 12 15.31 -57.91 37.02
C PRO A 12 16.46 -58.42 36.13
N GLN A 13 17.40 -57.51 35.81
CA GLN A 13 18.75 -57.74 35.30
C GLN A 13 18.92 -58.55 33.99
N GLU A 14 18.79 -57.86 32.86
CA GLU A 14 19.79 -57.97 31.79
C GLU A 14 20.46 -56.60 31.64
N PRO A 15 21.78 -56.50 31.39
CA PRO A 15 22.40 -55.22 31.04
C PRO A 15 21.76 -54.78 29.73
N CYS A 16 20.78 -53.88 29.82
CA CYS A 16 20.14 -53.27 28.67
C CYS A 16 21.24 -52.57 27.88
N ASP A 17 21.73 -53.24 26.82
CA ASP A 17 22.65 -52.64 25.87
C ASP A 17 21.99 -51.34 25.37
N PRO A 18 22.56 -50.17 25.71
CA PRO A 18 21.95 -48.88 25.39
C PRO A 18 21.78 -48.73 23.87
N VAL A 19 22.64 -49.40 23.08
CA VAL A 19 22.54 -49.43 21.63
C VAL A 19 21.32 -50.23 21.18
N ARG A 20 21.04 -51.39 21.80
CA ARG A 20 19.82 -52.18 21.51
C ARG A 20 18.54 -51.44 21.88
N ARG A 21 18.54 -50.70 22.98
CA ARG A 21 17.39 -49.89 23.40
C ARG A 21 17.15 -48.74 22.43
N TRP A 22 18.20 -48.01 22.05
CA TRP A 22 18.12 -46.95 21.05
C TRP A 22 17.69 -47.45 19.66
N LEU A 23 18.19 -48.62 19.22
CA LEU A 23 17.74 -49.26 17.98
C LEU A 23 16.26 -49.68 18.05
N GLY A 24 15.77 -50.06 19.24
CA GLY A 24 14.35 -50.33 19.48
C GLY A 24 13.49 -49.07 19.33
N ASP A 25 13.94 -47.96 19.90
CA ASP A 25 13.25 -46.67 19.81
C ASP A 25 13.26 -46.11 18.38
N LEU A 26 14.38 -46.25 17.66
CA LEU A 26 14.50 -45.87 16.24
C LEU A 26 13.53 -46.59 15.31
N ARG A 27 13.05 -47.79 15.69
CA ARG A 27 12.12 -48.56 14.86
C ARG A 27 10.77 -47.86 14.68
N VAL A 28 10.37 -47.04 15.66
CA VAL A 28 9.11 -46.28 15.66
C VAL A 28 9.31 -44.78 15.51
N LEU A 29 10.55 -44.31 15.66
CA LEU A 29 10.95 -42.94 15.39
C LEU A 29 11.06 -42.75 13.87
N TYR A 30 9.99 -42.25 13.29
CA TYR A 30 9.99 -41.68 11.96
C TYR A 30 9.54 -40.22 12.05
N GLU A 31 10.16 -39.34 11.28
CA GLU A 31 9.67 -37.97 11.14
C GLU A 31 8.43 -38.02 10.24
N THR A 32 7.27 -37.70 10.80
CA THR A 32 6.03 -37.60 10.02
C THR A 32 6.16 -36.42 9.05
N GLU A 33 6.09 -36.67 7.75
CA GLU A 33 5.89 -35.59 6.78
C GLU A 33 4.56 -34.86 7.08
N CYS A 34 4.52 -33.54 6.85
CA CYS A 34 3.31 -32.75 7.07
C CYS A 34 2.21 -33.19 6.09
N MET A 35 1.28 -34.04 6.55
CA MET A 35 0.19 -34.58 5.73
C MET A 35 -1.06 -33.69 5.67
N ASN A 36 -1.02 -32.49 6.25
CA ASN A 36 -2.16 -31.57 6.19
C ASN A 36 -2.20 -30.84 4.85
N THR A 37 -3.01 -31.35 3.92
CA THR A 37 -3.37 -30.61 2.70
C THR A 37 -4.55 -29.69 3.01
N LEU A 38 -4.27 -28.50 3.53
CA LEU A 38 -5.29 -27.48 3.77
C LEU A 38 -5.80 -26.93 2.43
N GLN A 39 -7.04 -27.25 2.09
CA GLN A 39 -7.73 -26.62 0.94
C GLN A 39 -8.45 -25.36 1.40
N SER A 40 -7.98 -24.20 0.96
CA SER A 40 -8.70 -22.93 1.14
C SER A 40 -9.73 -22.75 0.03
N LYS A 41 -10.98 -22.44 0.39
CA LYS A 41 -11.97 -21.88 -0.53
C LYS A 41 -12.00 -20.37 -0.36
N SER A 42 -11.79 -19.63 -1.45
CA SER A 42 -11.85 -18.16 -1.42
C SER A 42 -13.28 -17.70 -1.12
N VAL A 43 -13.44 -16.82 -0.13
CA VAL A 43 -14.72 -16.34 0.42
C VAL A 43 -15.15 -15.03 -0.27
N ALA A 44 -15.02 -14.93 -1.59
CA ALA A 44 -15.23 -13.68 -2.33
C ALA A 44 -16.67 -13.42 -2.81
N VAL A 45 -17.69 -14.11 -2.28
CA VAL A 45 -19.02 -14.21 -2.93
C VAL A 45 -20.15 -13.40 -2.24
N ASP A 46 -19.90 -12.69 -1.14
CA ASP A 46 -20.95 -11.95 -0.41
C ASP A 46 -20.81 -10.44 -0.63
N LEU A 47 -21.89 -9.70 -0.91
CA LEU A 47 -21.85 -8.27 -1.28
C LEU A 47 -21.23 -7.40 -0.17
N ASN A 48 -21.50 -7.72 1.10
CA ASN A 48 -20.90 -7.02 2.24
C ASN A 48 -19.41 -7.37 2.42
N LYS A 49 -19.02 -8.60 2.05
CA LYS A 49 -17.61 -9.01 1.99
C LYS A 49 -16.92 -8.40 0.77
N GLN A 50 -17.65 -8.14 -0.32
CA GLN A 50 -17.15 -7.47 -1.51
C GLN A 50 -16.80 -6.02 -1.20
N VAL A 51 -17.61 -5.27 -0.46
CA VAL A 51 -17.27 -3.89 -0.05
C VAL A 51 -16.05 -3.88 0.90
N THR A 52 -15.99 -4.82 1.84
CA THR A 52 -14.80 -4.98 2.72
C THR A 52 -13.55 -5.35 1.91
N ALA A 53 -13.71 -6.24 0.92
CA ALA A 53 -12.65 -6.61 -0.01
C ALA A 53 -12.26 -5.44 -0.92
N MET A 54 -13.19 -4.55 -1.27
CA MET A 54 -12.89 -3.34 -2.05
C MET A 54 -11.98 -2.40 -1.26
N ALA A 55 -12.27 -2.12 0.02
CA ALA A 55 -11.38 -1.28 0.85
C ALA A 55 -9.96 -1.86 0.96
N ALA A 56 -9.85 -3.18 1.17
CA ALA A 56 -8.56 -3.89 1.17
C ALA A 56 -7.86 -3.82 -0.20
N THR A 57 -8.60 -4.06 -1.28
CA THR A 57 -8.09 -4.00 -2.67
C THR A 57 -7.59 -2.60 -3.02
N THR A 58 -8.31 -1.54 -2.61
CA THR A 58 -7.88 -0.15 -2.81
C THR A 58 -6.56 0.12 -2.09
N THR A 59 -6.42 -0.36 -0.86
CA THR A 59 -5.18 -0.20 -0.08
C THR A 59 -4.01 -0.93 -0.71
N ASP A 60 -4.22 -2.17 -1.16
CA ASP A 60 -3.19 -2.95 -1.84
C ASP A 60 -2.81 -2.34 -3.19
N THR A 61 -3.79 -1.76 -3.90
CA THR A 61 -3.54 -1.01 -5.14
C THR A 61 -2.68 0.23 -4.86
N ILE A 62 -2.95 0.96 -3.78
CA ILE A 62 -2.13 2.11 -3.38
C ILE A 62 -0.70 1.68 -3.03
N ARG A 63 -0.52 0.60 -2.26
CA ARG A 63 0.82 0.07 -1.94
C ARG A 63 1.57 -0.32 -3.22
N MET A 64 0.92 -1.04 -4.11
CA MET A 64 1.49 -1.44 -5.41
C MET A 64 1.89 -0.21 -6.25
N LEU A 65 1.04 0.82 -6.29
CA LEU A 65 1.33 2.09 -6.95
C LEU A 65 2.58 2.76 -6.36
N GLN A 66 2.69 2.80 -5.03
CA GLN A 66 3.83 3.40 -4.34
C GLN A 66 5.13 2.63 -4.58
N ASP A 67 5.11 1.31 -4.44
CA ASP A 67 6.28 0.46 -4.70
C ASP A 67 6.79 0.64 -6.13
N ARG A 68 5.86 0.70 -7.07
CA ARG A 68 6.20 0.88 -8.48
C ARG A 68 6.71 2.28 -8.79
N THR A 69 6.13 3.30 -8.17
CA THR A 69 6.61 4.69 -8.25
C THR A 69 8.03 4.80 -7.68
N ARG A 70 8.31 4.12 -6.56
CA ARG A 70 9.65 4.09 -5.95
C ARG A 70 10.67 3.48 -6.90
N LEU A 71 10.33 2.37 -7.56
CA LEU A 71 11.19 1.73 -8.56
C LEU A 71 11.51 2.69 -9.72
N ILE A 72 10.49 3.34 -10.28
CA ILE A 72 10.66 4.31 -11.37
C ILE A 72 11.50 5.51 -10.91
N SER A 73 11.31 5.97 -9.68
CA SER A 73 12.09 7.08 -9.09
C SER A 73 13.57 6.74 -8.92
N VAL A 74 13.89 5.47 -8.63
CA VAL A 74 15.28 4.98 -8.60
C VAL A 74 15.90 5.04 -9.99
N GLU A 75 15.16 4.64 -11.04
CA GLU A 75 15.64 4.72 -12.42
C GLU A 75 15.83 6.18 -12.88
N PHE A 76 14.91 7.09 -12.54
CA PHE A 76 15.10 8.53 -12.74
C PHE A 76 16.37 9.02 -12.04
N SER A 77 16.60 8.61 -10.80
CA SER A 77 17.78 9.03 -10.03
C SER A 77 19.08 8.54 -10.68
N LYS A 78 19.10 7.31 -11.21
CA LYS A 78 20.25 6.79 -11.98
C LYS A 78 20.50 7.62 -13.23
N LEU A 79 19.44 7.96 -13.97
CA LEU A 79 19.52 8.75 -15.19
C LEU A 79 20.03 10.18 -14.91
N CYS A 80 19.50 10.85 -13.88
CA CYS A 80 19.97 12.17 -13.45
C CYS A 80 21.45 12.14 -13.04
N ARG A 81 21.89 11.13 -12.28
CA ARG A 81 23.30 11.00 -11.88
C ARG A 81 24.23 10.81 -13.08
N GLN A 82 23.83 10.01 -14.07
CA GLN A 82 24.64 9.88 -15.29
C GLN A 82 24.72 11.19 -16.09
N LEU A 83 23.61 11.93 -16.15
CA LEU A 83 23.56 13.23 -16.79
C LEU A 83 24.49 14.23 -16.09
N ASP A 84 24.49 14.24 -14.75
CA ASP A 84 25.37 15.09 -13.94
C ASP A 84 26.84 14.77 -14.18
N CYS A 85 27.20 13.48 -14.20
CA CYS A 85 28.56 13.02 -14.48
C CYS A 85 28.99 13.15 -15.96
N GLY A 86 28.08 13.50 -16.87
CA GLY A 86 28.38 13.69 -18.29
C GLY A 86 28.63 12.41 -19.08
N LEU A 87 28.22 11.25 -18.55
CA LEU A 87 28.39 9.92 -19.16
C LEU A 87 27.27 9.63 -20.19
N LEU A 88 27.20 10.44 -21.25
CA LEU A 88 26.10 10.40 -22.22
C LEU A 88 26.02 9.08 -23.01
N ASP A 89 27.16 8.41 -23.23
CA ASP A 89 27.23 7.16 -24.01
C ASP A 89 26.48 5.98 -23.37
N HIS A 90 26.23 6.04 -22.05
CA HIS A 90 25.60 4.95 -21.28
C HIS A 90 24.13 5.24 -20.97
N MET A 91 23.58 6.35 -21.46
CA MET A 91 22.23 6.78 -21.17
C MET A 91 21.16 6.00 -21.94
N GLY A 92 21.47 5.53 -23.15
CA GLY A 92 20.52 4.81 -24.00
C GLY A 92 19.82 3.65 -23.29
N PRO A 93 20.57 2.70 -22.68
CA PRO A 93 19.97 1.60 -21.90
C PRO A 93 19.11 2.06 -20.72
N LEU A 94 19.53 3.09 -19.98
CA LEU A 94 18.75 3.64 -18.86
C LEU A 94 17.45 4.29 -19.32
N VAL A 95 17.51 5.08 -20.40
CA VAL A 95 16.32 5.69 -21.00
C VAL A 95 15.35 4.61 -21.49
N GLN A 96 15.86 3.52 -22.10
CA GLN A 96 15.02 2.41 -22.52
C GLN A 96 14.35 1.70 -21.33
N SER A 97 15.10 1.44 -20.27
CA SER A 97 14.58 0.84 -19.04
C SER A 97 13.50 1.72 -18.40
N LEU A 98 13.80 3.01 -18.21
CA LEU A 98 12.87 3.99 -17.63
C LEU A 98 11.58 4.11 -18.44
N ALA A 99 11.71 4.29 -19.75
CA ALA A 99 10.56 4.38 -20.64
C ALA A 99 9.74 3.08 -20.64
N GLY A 100 10.39 1.91 -20.57
CA GLY A 100 9.70 0.62 -20.42
C GLY A 100 8.90 0.53 -19.12
N HIS A 101 9.48 0.91 -17.99
CA HIS A 101 8.78 0.93 -16.71
C HIS A 101 7.59 1.89 -16.70
N ILE A 102 7.75 3.07 -17.31
CA ILE A 102 6.70 4.08 -17.44
C ILE A 102 5.56 3.59 -18.35
N THR A 103 5.86 3.03 -19.52
CA THR A 103 4.84 2.49 -20.42
C THR A 103 4.05 1.39 -19.76
N GLU A 104 4.71 0.46 -19.06
CA GLU A 104 4.02 -0.59 -18.33
C GLU A 104 3.23 -0.04 -17.13
N PHE A 105 3.61 1.11 -16.56
CA PHE A 105 2.87 1.77 -15.49
C PHE A 105 1.57 2.39 -16.03
N VAL A 106 1.69 3.11 -17.14
CA VAL A 106 0.56 3.69 -17.87
C VAL A 106 -0.41 2.60 -18.31
N ARG A 107 0.08 1.49 -18.87
CA ARG A 107 -0.76 0.37 -19.32
C ARG A 107 -1.57 -0.26 -18.19
N GLN A 108 -0.99 -0.38 -16.99
CA GLN A 108 -1.69 -0.95 -15.84
C GLN A 108 -2.74 0.00 -15.22
N HIS A 109 -2.63 1.29 -15.50
CA HIS A 109 -3.50 2.33 -14.93
C HIS A 109 -4.22 3.15 -16.02
N SER A 110 -4.32 2.62 -17.24
CA SER A 110 -4.76 3.34 -18.44
C SER A 110 -6.19 3.88 -18.30
N ASP A 111 -7.08 3.09 -17.70
CA ASP A 111 -8.49 3.44 -17.49
C ASP A 111 -8.65 4.65 -16.55
N ARG A 112 -7.59 5.00 -15.81
CA ARG A 112 -7.62 5.98 -14.72
C ARG A 112 -6.78 7.23 -15.02
N VAL A 113 -5.96 7.24 -16.08
CA VAL A 113 -5.07 8.38 -16.38
C VAL A 113 -4.95 8.80 -17.86
N GLU A 114 -6.08 8.79 -18.58
CA GLU A 114 -6.10 9.04 -20.03
C GLU A 114 -5.53 10.40 -20.51
N SER A 115 -5.57 11.45 -19.69
CA SER A 115 -5.14 12.79 -20.14
C SER A 115 -3.63 12.99 -20.11
N GLY A 116 -2.93 12.42 -19.13
CA GLY A 116 -1.47 12.54 -18.96
C GLY A 116 -0.66 11.42 -19.62
N ALA A 117 -1.27 10.24 -19.81
CA ALA A 117 -0.61 9.06 -20.37
C ALA A 117 0.01 9.30 -21.76
N ARG A 118 -0.77 9.88 -22.68
CA ARG A 118 -0.33 10.15 -24.06
C ARG A 118 0.79 11.17 -24.14
N GLU A 119 0.80 12.16 -23.25
CA GLU A 119 1.88 13.15 -23.21
C GLU A 119 3.16 12.54 -22.67
N LEU A 120 3.05 11.71 -21.64
CA LEU A 120 4.16 10.98 -21.04
C LEU A 120 4.84 10.02 -22.04
N GLU A 121 4.05 9.27 -22.81
CA GLU A 121 4.56 8.39 -23.88
C GLU A 121 5.32 9.17 -24.96
N LYS A 122 4.79 10.32 -25.39
CA LYS A 122 5.47 11.18 -26.38
C LYS A 122 6.82 11.69 -25.88
N VAL A 123 6.90 12.10 -24.60
CA VAL A 123 8.16 12.56 -24.01
C VAL A 123 9.14 11.40 -23.85
N CYS A 124 8.68 10.19 -23.47
CA CYS A 124 9.49 8.98 -23.47
C CYS A 124 10.09 8.67 -24.85
N ASP A 125 9.29 8.73 -25.92
CA ASP A 125 9.77 8.45 -27.27
C ASP A 125 10.72 9.53 -27.78
N LYS A 126 10.44 10.81 -27.46
CA LYS A 126 11.37 11.91 -27.72
C LYS A 126 12.71 11.68 -27.01
N LEU A 127 12.69 11.33 -25.73
CA LEU A 127 13.89 11.07 -24.94
C LEU A 127 14.69 9.88 -25.48
N ARG A 128 14.02 8.80 -25.91
CA ARG A 128 14.65 7.65 -26.59
C ARG A 128 15.37 8.10 -27.86
N LEU A 129 14.71 8.87 -28.73
CA LEU A 129 15.30 9.37 -29.97
C LEU A 129 16.46 10.32 -29.71
N SER A 130 16.36 11.20 -28.72
CA SER A 130 17.42 12.13 -28.33
C SER A 130 18.64 11.40 -27.78
N SER A 131 18.44 10.35 -26.97
CA SER A 131 19.54 9.54 -26.40
C SER A 131 20.30 8.68 -27.42
N ALA A 132 19.70 8.41 -28.59
CA ALA A 132 20.30 7.59 -29.64
C ALA A 132 21.12 8.41 -30.66
N ARG A 133 21.08 9.75 -30.60
CA ARG A 133 21.81 10.63 -31.53
C ARG A 133 23.26 10.80 -31.08
N SER A 134 24.20 10.96 -32.03
CA SER A 134 25.63 11.13 -31.72
C SER A 134 26.02 12.54 -31.23
N ASN A 135 25.13 13.54 -31.30
CA ASN A 135 25.40 14.94 -30.95
C ASN A 135 24.50 15.45 -29.80
N VAL A 136 24.40 14.67 -28.74
CA VAL A 136 23.49 14.95 -27.61
C VAL A 136 23.85 16.23 -26.88
N CYS A 137 22.93 17.18 -26.83
CA CYS A 137 22.99 18.32 -25.92
C CYS A 137 22.50 17.92 -24.52
N LYS A 138 23.38 17.98 -23.51
CA LYS A 138 23.05 17.68 -22.09
C LYS A 138 21.83 18.47 -21.59
N ALA A 139 21.70 19.74 -22.00
CA ALA A 139 20.59 20.61 -21.60
C ALA A 139 19.22 20.12 -22.12
N ASP A 140 19.18 19.63 -23.35
CA ASP A 140 17.93 19.15 -23.96
C ASP A 140 17.45 17.87 -23.27
N ILE A 141 18.37 16.94 -22.98
CA ILE A 141 18.03 15.74 -22.20
C ILE A 141 17.62 16.09 -20.78
N ALA A 142 18.32 17.03 -20.12
CA ALA A 142 17.94 17.48 -18.78
C ALA A 142 16.50 18.00 -18.76
N SER A 143 16.14 18.82 -19.75
CA SER A 143 14.79 19.36 -19.89
C SER A 143 13.76 18.26 -20.14
N ASP A 144 14.06 17.30 -21.02
CA ASP A 144 13.15 16.18 -21.33
C ASP A 144 12.95 15.27 -20.11
N VAL A 145 14.01 14.95 -19.37
CA VAL A 145 13.94 14.14 -18.14
C VAL A 145 13.16 14.87 -17.04
N ALA A 146 13.38 16.18 -16.85
CA ALA A 146 12.63 16.97 -15.89
C ALA A 146 11.13 17.04 -16.24
N THR A 147 10.83 17.22 -17.54
CA THR A 147 9.45 17.24 -18.04
C THR A 147 8.78 15.88 -17.81
N LEU A 148 9.49 14.79 -18.11
CA LEU A 148 9.01 13.43 -17.91
C LEU A 148 8.75 13.14 -16.42
N GLY A 149 9.64 13.55 -15.53
CA GLY A 149 9.48 13.39 -14.08
C GLY A 149 8.27 14.16 -13.55
N ASN A 150 8.05 15.38 -14.02
CA ASN A 150 6.89 16.19 -13.64
C ASN A 150 5.57 15.57 -14.12
N LEU A 151 5.53 15.12 -15.37
CA LEU A 151 4.36 14.42 -15.92
C LEU A 151 4.07 13.12 -15.18
N PHE A 152 5.11 12.34 -14.89
CA PHE A 152 4.98 11.08 -14.15
C PHE A 152 4.47 11.31 -12.73
N THR A 153 5.01 12.31 -12.02
CA THR A 153 4.56 12.66 -10.66
C THR A 153 3.08 13.05 -10.67
N ARG A 154 2.64 13.90 -11.60
CA ARG A 154 1.22 14.26 -11.75
C ARG A 154 0.34 13.05 -12.04
N LEU A 155 0.85 12.10 -12.81
CA LEU A 155 0.13 10.87 -13.17
C LEU A 155 -0.04 9.96 -11.94
N VAL A 156 1.01 9.80 -11.15
CA VAL A 156 0.98 9.06 -9.87
C VAL A 156 0.03 9.73 -8.89
N ASP A 157 0.12 11.04 -8.69
CA ASP A 157 -0.78 11.80 -7.81
C ASP A 157 -2.23 11.60 -8.23
N SER A 158 -2.54 11.74 -9.53
CA SER A 158 -3.90 11.49 -10.04
C SER A 158 -4.40 10.07 -9.77
N ALA A 159 -3.55 9.07 -9.93
CA ALA A 159 -3.91 7.67 -9.69
C ALA A 159 -4.16 7.40 -8.18
N LEU A 160 -3.29 7.95 -7.32
CA LEU A 160 -3.41 7.85 -5.86
C LEU A 160 -4.65 8.58 -5.35
N THR A 161 -4.88 9.83 -5.77
CA THR A 161 -6.08 10.62 -5.43
C THR A 161 -7.34 9.84 -5.77
N HIS A 162 -7.43 9.25 -6.96
CA HIS A 162 -8.58 8.45 -7.33
C HIS A 162 -8.81 7.24 -6.41
N GLN A 163 -7.75 6.49 -6.03
CA GLN A 163 -7.90 5.39 -5.07
C GLN A 163 -8.36 5.89 -3.70
N ILE A 164 -7.77 7.00 -3.23
CA ILE A 164 -8.10 7.59 -1.93
C ILE A 164 -9.55 8.09 -1.92
N THR A 165 -10.03 8.73 -2.99
CA THR A 165 -11.43 9.12 -3.13
C THR A 165 -12.36 7.92 -3.04
N MET A 166 -12.03 6.81 -3.72
CA MET A 166 -12.83 5.58 -3.60
C MET A 166 -12.88 5.05 -2.16
N LEU A 167 -11.78 5.16 -1.40
CA LEU A 167 -11.75 4.80 0.01
C LEU A 167 -12.60 5.74 0.87
N VAL A 168 -12.49 7.06 0.65
CA VAL A 168 -13.28 8.08 1.36
C VAL A 168 -14.78 7.91 1.11
N ASN A 169 -15.19 7.62 -0.12
CA ASN A 169 -16.60 7.36 -0.43
C ASN A 169 -17.18 6.17 0.36
N VAL A 170 -16.37 5.14 0.67
CA VAL A 170 -16.78 4.02 1.52
C VAL A 170 -16.94 4.44 2.99
N ILE A 171 -16.20 5.47 3.43
CA ILE A 171 -16.32 6.04 4.78
C ILE A 171 -17.57 6.91 4.90
N GLU A 172 -17.88 7.71 3.87
CA GLU A 172 -19.06 8.59 3.83
C GLU A 172 -20.37 7.80 3.75
N GLU A 173 -20.45 6.81 2.86
CA GLU A 173 -21.63 5.96 2.70
C GLU A 173 -21.30 4.49 2.96
N PRO A 174 -21.11 4.09 4.24
CA PRO A 174 -20.74 2.73 4.57
C PRO A 174 -21.92 1.78 4.44
N GLY A 175 -21.82 0.81 3.54
CA GLY A 175 -22.84 -0.25 3.42
C GLY A 175 -22.95 -1.15 4.67
N THR A 176 -21.85 -1.33 5.42
CA THR A 176 -21.83 -2.09 6.69
C THR A 176 -20.82 -1.54 7.68
N GLU A 177 -21.01 -1.82 8.98
CA GLU A 177 -20.05 -1.45 10.02
C GLU A 177 -18.67 -2.11 9.82
N MET A 178 -18.60 -3.32 9.25
CA MET A 178 -17.33 -3.97 8.93
C MET A 178 -16.59 -3.27 7.79
N ALA A 179 -17.29 -2.87 6.72
CA ALA A 179 -16.71 -2.11 5.62
C ALA A 179 -16.16 -0.76 6.11
N LEU A 180 -16.91 -0.06 6.96
CA LEU A 180 -16.45 1.17 7.60
C LEU A 180 -15.18 0.93 8.42
N ARG A 181 -15.18 -0.10 9.29
CA ARG A 181 -14.01 -0.44 10.11
C ARG A 181 -12.77 -0.77 9.26
N ALA A 182 -12.96 -1.50 8.16
CA ALA A 182 -11.90 -1.81 7.22
C ALA A 182 -11.37 -0.54 6.53
N ALA A 183 -12.27 0.34 6.05
CA ALA A 183 -11.88 1.59 5.41
C ALA A 183 -11.11 2.53 6.35
N LEU A 184 -11.53 2.63 7.63
CA LEU A 184 -10.81 3.37 8.66
C LEU A 184 -9.41 2.78 8.93
N SER A 185 -9.30 1.46 9.01
CA SER A 185 -8.00 0.79 9.15
C SER A 185 -7.09 1.04 7.95
N SER A 186 -7.63 0.91 6.74
CA SER A 186 -6.94 1.23 5.50
C SER A 186 -6.42 2.67 5.48
N LEU A 187 -7.23 3.63 5.95
CA LEU A 187 -6.83 5.03 6.02
C LEU A 187 -5.72 5.26 7.06
N CYS A 188 -5.78 4.57 8.21
CA CYS A 188 -4.68 4.56 9.18
C CYS A 188 -3.39 4.06 8.55
N ASP A 189 -3.44 2.91 7.85
CA ASP A 189 -2.28 2.32 7.19
C ASP A 189 -1.66 3.31 6.18
N LEU A 190 -2.49 3.96 5.36
CA LEU A 190 -2.05 5.00 4.41
C LEU A 190 -1.35 6.17 5.11
N GLY A 191 -1.83 6.57 6.28
CA GLY A 191 -1.20 7.61 7.07
C GLY A 191 0.19 7.23 7.59
N THR A 192 0.46 5.94 7.80
CA THR A 192 1.79 5.47 8.24
C THR A 192 2.83 5.40 7.12
N GLU A 193 2.40 5.28 5.87
CA GLU A 193 3.28 5.14 4.69
C GLU A 193 4.01 6.45 4.32
N GLY A 194 3.41 7.61 4.62
CA GLY A 194 4.11 8.89 4.50
C GLY A 194 3.22 10.13 4.39
N PRO A 195 3.82 11.33 4.58
CA PRO A 195 3.09 12.60 4.66
C PRO A 195 2.43 13.01 3.33
N HIS A 196 2.96 12.56 2.20
CA HIS A 196 2.36 12.84 0.89
C HIS A 196 0.97 12.24 0.75
N LEU A 197 0.75 11.00 1.19
CA LEU A 197 -0.57 10.36 1.14
C LEU A 197 -1.57 11.05 2.07
N ILE A 198 -1.13 11.45 3.28
CA ILE A 198 -1.97 12.21 4.22
C ILE A 198 -2.47 13.50 3.57
N ARG A 199 -1.61 14.20 2.82
CA ARG A 199 -2.00 15.40 2.09
C ARG A 199 -3.05 15.11 1.02
N LEU A 200 -2.92 14.02 0.27
CA LEU A 200 -3.94 13.60 -0.71
C LEU A 200 -5.27 13.26 -0.03
N VAL A 201 -5.25 12.56 1.12
CA VAL A 201 -6.46 12.32 1.94
C VAL A 201 -7.13 13.64 2.34
N ALA A 202 -6.34 14.64 2.72
CA ALA A 202 -6.86 15.96 3.05
C ALA A 202 -7.50 16.69 1.87
N GLU A 203 -7.00 16.45 0.65
CA GLU A 203 -7.51 17.02 -0.60
C GLU A 203 -8.81 16.31 -1.05
N CYS A 204 -8.98 15.03 -0.72
CA CYS A 204 -10.17 14.24 -1.01
C CYS A 204 -11.28 14.33 0.05
N GLU A 205 -11.35 15.43 0.83
CA GLU A 205 -12.33 15.61 1.92
C GLU A 205 -12.33 14.52 3.00
N GLY A 206 -11.29 13.68 3.06
CA GLY A 206 -11.26 12.55 3.99
C GLY A 206 -11.32 12.94 5.46
N VAL A 207 -10.81 14.14 5.82
CA VAL A 207 -10.91 14.68 7.19
C VAL A 207 -12.37 14.97 7.57
N ASN A 208 -13.17 15.49 6.64
CA ASN A 208 -14.58 15.81 6.85
C ASN A 208 -15.38 14.52 7.03
N ALA A 209 -15.15 13.54 6.16
CA ALA A 209 -15.76 12.22 6.25
C ALA A 209 -15.46 11.54 7.60
N LEU A 210 -14.21 11.60 8.07
CA LEU A 210 -13.82 11.07 9.39
C LEU A 210 -14.54 11.80 10.53
N LEU A 211 -14.61 13.12 10.48
CA LEU A 211 -15.28 13.92 11.51
C LEU A 211 -16.77 13.61 11.58
N ALA A 212 -17.43 13.50 10.42
CA ALA A 212 -18.84 13.08 10.34
C ALA A 212 -19.04 11.71 11.00
N VAL A 213 -18.18 10.73 10.71
CA VAL A 213 -18.25 9.40 11.36
C VAL A 213 -18.04 9.47 12.88
N VAL A 214 -17.14 10.34 13.37
CA VAL A 214 -16.92 10.53 14.81
C VAL A 214 -18.17 11.10 15.50
N LEU A 215 -18.85 12.06 14.85
CA LEU A 215 -20.02 12.75 15.40
C LEU A 215 -21.31 11.91 15.31
N GLU A 216 -21.50 11.21 14.19
CA GLU A 216 -22.76 10.52 13.89
C GLU A 216 -22.81 9.07 14.42
N SER A 217 -21.65 8.45 14.67
CA SER A 217 -21.61 7.04 15.04
C SER A 217 -22.06 6.77 16.48
N ARG A 218 -23.01 5.83 16.62
CA ARG A 218 -23.48 5.31 17.92
C ARG A 218 -22.51 4.29 18.53
N SER A 219 -21.67 3.65 17.72
CA SER A 219 -20.73 2.61 18.14
C SER A 219 -19.44 3.24 18.69
N SER A 220 -19.15 3.03 19.97
CA SER A 220 -17.92 3.53 20.59
C SER A 220 -16.66 3.00 19.90
N SER A 221 -16.68 1.74 19.46
CA SER A 221 -15.58 1.11 18.72
C SER A 221 -15.28 1.83 17.40
N ILE A 222 -16.33 2.20 16.64
CA ILE A 222 -16.18 2.93 15.38
C ILE A 222 -15.67 4.35 15.63
N ARG A 223 -16.20 5.06 16.64
CA ARG A 223 -15.68 6.38 17.00
C ARG A 223 -14.21 6.32 17.38
N THR A 224 -13.78 5.33 18.17
CA THR A 224 -12.36 5.16 18.53
C THR A 224 -11.50 4.85 17.29
N ALA A 225 -12.01 4.06 16.34
CA ALA A 225 -11.30 3.79 15.09
C ALA A 225 -11.18 5.05 14.20
N ALA A 226 -12.24 5.84 14.11
CA ALA A 226 -12.25 7.08 13.35
C ALA A 226 -11.35 8.15 13.99
N LEU A 227 -11.38 8.30 15.33
CA LEU A 227 -10.46 9.19 16.06
C LEU A 227 -9.00 8.80 15.88
N ARG A 228 -8.68 7.50 15.88
CA ARG A 228 -7.32 7.03 15.56
C ARG A 228 -6.92 7.43 14.15
N SER A 229 -7.80 7.21 13.17
CA SER A 229 -7.56 7.58 11.77
C SER A 229 -7.34 9.08 11.63
N LEU A 230 -8.16 9.88 12.30
CA LEU A 230 -8.05 11.33 12.34
C LEU A 230 -6.74 11.77 12.98
N SER A 231 -6.33 11.15 14.10
CA SER A 231 -5.04 11.41 14.72
C SER A 231 -3.87 11.15 13.77
N THR A 232 -3.92 10.08 12.97
CA THR A 232 -2.88 9.77 11.98
C THR A 232 -2.87 10.78 10.82
N VAL A 233 -4.05 11.23 10.36
CA VAL A 233 -4.18 12.20 9.27
C VAL A 233 -3.83 13.62 9.73
N CYS A 234 -4.05 13.97 10.99
CA CYS A 234 -3.76 15.28 11.57
C CYS A 234 -2.27 15.52 11.90
N CYS A 235 -1.37 14.62 11.49
CA CYS A 235 0.08 14.79 11.70
C CYS A 235 0.74 15.83 10.76
N VAL A 236 0.00 16.45 9.83
CA VAL A 236 0.53 17.42 8.84
C VAL A 236 -0.17 18.77 9.01
N THR A 237 0.57 19.88 8.98
CA THR A 237 0.00 21.23 9.23
C THR A 237 -1.11 21.64 8.25
N ASP A 238 -1.11 21.08 7.03
CA ASP A 238 -2.16 21.33 6.03
C ASP A 238 -3.51 20.70 6.42
N THR A 239 -3.50 19.55 7.11
CA THR A 239 -4.74 18.93 7.64
C THR A 239 -5.25 19.68 8.85
N ILE A 240 -4.37 20.25 9.68
CA ILE A 240 -4.75 21.09 10.83
C ILE A 240 -5.53 22.32 10.37
N ARG A 241 -5.07 23.01 9.31
CA ARG A 241 -5.78 24.19 8.77
C ARG A 241 -7.17 23.87 8.21
N ARG A 242 -7.34 22.70 7.58
CA ARG A 242 -8.67 22.24 7.11
C ARG A 242 -9.57 21.82 8.26
N PHE A 243 -9.00 21.20 9.29
CA PHE A 243 -9.73 20.90 10.54
C PHE A 243 -10.24 22.18 11.22
N GLU A 244 -9.43 23.24 11.29
CA GLU A 244 -9.83 24.55 11.83
C GLU A 244 -10.95 25.21 11.02
N GLN A 245 -10.90 25.14 9.68
CA GLN A 245 -11.96 25.68 8.82
C GLN A 245 -13.32 24.99 9.02
N VAL A 246 -13.32 23.69 9.27
CA VAL A 246 -14.54 22.92 9.54
C VAL A 246 -15.07 23.20 10.95
N GLY A 247 -14.16 23.33 11.92
CA GLY A 247 -14.49 23.69 13.30
C GLY A 247 -15.11 25.09 13.42
N ASP A 248 -14.67 26.06 12.63
CA ASP A 248 -15.24 27.41 12.62
C ASP A 248 -16.61 27.47 11.93
N SER A 249 -16.90 26.58 10.97
CA SER A 249 -18.21 26.51 10.33
C SER A 249 -19.26 25.72 11.13
N GLY A 250 -18.83 24.84 12.05
CA GLY A 250 -19.70 24.11 12.97
C GLY A 250 -19.97 24.80 14.31
N ARG A 251 -19.36 25.96 14.55
CA ARG A 251 -19.35 26.63 15.86
C ARG A 251 -20.64 27.40 16.22
N SER A 252 -21.71 27.24 15.43
CA SER A 252 -23.03 27.80 15.78
C SER A 252 -23.94 26.84 16.54
N ASP A 253 -23.68 25.53 16.58
CA ASP A 253 -24.52 24.60 17.34
C ASP A 253 -23.69 23.47 17.99
N ASN A 254 -23.67 23.49 19.33
CA ASN A 254 -23.14 22.52 20.30
C ASN A 254 -21.65 22.61 20.74
N GLU A 255 -21.50 23.04 21.99
CA GLU A 255 -20.40 22.78 22.91
C GLU A 255 -20.00 21.29 22.93
N LEU A 256 -18.77 21.01 22.55
CA LEU A 256 -18.01 19.86 23.05
C LEU A 256 -16.65 20.39 23.50
N CYS A 257 -16.52 20.51 24.83
CA CYS A 257 -15.27 20.72 25.54
C CYS A 257 -14.20 19.76 25.02
N VAL A 258 -13.14 20.33 24.49
CA VAL A 258 -11.89 19.64 24.18
C VAL A 258 -11.04 19.67 25.46
N ASP A 259 -11.22 18.68 26.31
CA ASP A 259 -10.20 18.28 27.28
C ASP A 259 -9.63 16.93 26.80
N CYS A 260 -8.56 16.99 26.01
CA CYS A 260 -7.76 15.82 25.63
C CYS A 260 -6.33 16.00 26.16
N CYS A 261 -6.07 15.40 27.32
CA CYS A 261 -4.83 14.69 27.64
C CYS A 261 -5.14 13.19 27.61
#